data_AF-A0A440IPQ8-F1
#
_entry.id   AF-A0A440IPQ8-F1
#
_cell.length_a   1.000
_cell.length_b   1.000
_cell.length_c   1.000
_cell.angle_alpha   90.00
_cell.angle_beta   90.00
_cell.angle_gamma   90.00
#
_symmetry.space_group_name_H-M   'P 1'
#
loop_
_entity.id
_entity.type
_entity.pdbx_description
1 polymer ?
#
loop_
_entity_poly.entity_id
_entity_poly.type
_entity_poly.pdbx_seq_one_letter_code
_entity_poly.pdbx_strand_id
1 'polypeptide(L)'
;MRTQPQRRSRVRLAALSIKQSRPNFCAPLRQGDHLFRFPSRLPQNARKARSPFREYFTYRNPVITCAAAVDSGGGMYLCGEGIDEILIELYPILLAEGAANVGTRGEMRERLGVSFRMTNPRARISRSQDRGKPFSALGELLWYLGGLDTLEFIKEYIPDYAKDAEDGILAGAYGPRIHAMRGSINQLENVTRLLKEKSTSKRALIQLYDAADIAVHHEEIPCTTALQFVARDGRLHMSTTMRSNDAYKGLPHDVFCFTMLQEMMATRLDLDPGDYLHYATSMHVYDGSIEPMKNYVNEGHQKTVQMPPMPSGDAFSITDALLQAEGEIRAEKKIRAEDFSREPYWADIIRLLQVFWATKRRGAPGFEGLEELKAEFHDEVYRTYLERRLKTRVLRDIKTNGAG
;
A
#
# COMPACT_ATOMS: atom_id res chain seq x y z
N MET A 1 75.45 17.70 -18.84
CA MET A 1 74.23 17.07 -18.29
C MET A 1 73.08 18.06 -18.43
N ARG A 2 72.23 17.88 -19.44
CA ARG A 2 71.10 18.78 -19.79
C ARG A 2 69.79 18.12 -19.37
N THR A 3 69.03 18.80 -18.53
CA THR A 3 67.67 18.45 -18.11
C THR A 3 66.64 19.01 -19.10
N GLN A 4 65.77 18.16 -19.64
CA GLN A 4 64.58 18.55 -20.41
C GLN A 4 63.35 18.67 -19.49
N PRO A 5 62.41 19.59 -19.78
CA PRO A 5 61.01 19.47 -19.39
C PRO A 5 60.12 19.24 -20.63
N GLN A 6 59.29 18.19 -20.61
CA GLN A 6 58.30 17.93 -21.66
C GLN A 6 56.97 18.65 -21.39
N ARG A 7 56.43 19.21 -22.48
CA ARG A 7 55.19 20.00 -22.57
C ARG A 7 53.94 19.11 -22.60
N ARG A 8 52.86 19.71 -22.08
CA ARG A 8 51.44 19.30 -22.20
C ARG A 8 51.02 19.10 -23.66
N SER A 9 50.27 18.02 -23.93
CA SER A 9 49.47 17.86 -25.16
C SER A 9 47.98 17.74 -24.80
N ARG A 10 47.19 18.65 -25.39
CA ARG A 10 45.73 18.56 -25.50
C ARG A 10 45.40 17.56 -26.62
N VAL A 11 44.50 16.61 -26.36
CA VAL A 11 43.89 15.79 -27.41
C VAL A 11 42.41 16.17 -27.54
N ARG A 12 42.02 16.44 -28.79
CA ARG A 12 40.70 16.86 -29.26
C ARG A 12 39.71 15.69 -29.20
N LEU A 13 38.46 15.96 -28.77
CA LEU A 13 37.32 15.10 -29.04
C LEU A 13 36.99 15.13 -30.54
N ALA A 14 36.90 13.96 -31.15
CA ALA A 14 36.31 13.76 -32.47
C ALA A 14 34.87 13.25 -32.30
N ALA A 15 33.93 13.96 -32.93
CA ALA A 15 32.52 13.59 -33.01
C ALA A 15 32.35 12.40 -33.97
N LEU A 16 31.73 11.32 -33.51
CA LEU A 16 31.25 10.22 -34.34
C LEU A 16 29.74 10.35 -34.52
N SER A 17 29.36 10.68 -35.76
CA SER A 17 28.01 10.65 -36.30
C SER A 17 27.61 9.18 -36.53
N ILE A 18 26.62 8.69 -35.77
CA ILE A 18 25.98 7.40 -36.00
C ILE A 18 24.58 7.67 -36.57
N LYS A 19 24.41 7.29 -37.83
CA LYS A 19 23.16 7.34 -38.59
C LYS A 19 22.09 6.49 -37.90
N GLN A 20 20.96 7.12 -37.56
CA GLN A 20 19.73 6.44 -37.18
C GLN A 20 19.09 5.77 -38.41
N SER A 21 18.95 4.45 -38.38
CA SER A 21 18.06 3.68 -39.27
C SER A 21 16.78 3.35 -38.50
N ARG A 22 15.68 4.03 -38.82
CA ARG A 22 14.32 3.71 -38.35
C ARG A 22 13.68 2.68 -39.29
N PRO A 23 13.06 1.60 -38.80
CA PRO A 23 12.10 0.86 -39.61
C PRO A 23 10.73 1.54 -39.56
N ASN A 24 10.24 1.91 -40.75
CA ASN A 24 8.90 2.41 -41.02
C ASN A 24 7.88 1.26 -40.91
N PHE A 25 6.93 1.37 -39.98
CA PHE A 25 5.64 0.68 -40.06
C PHE A 25 4.50 1.62 -39.66
N CYS A 26 3.98 2.32 -40.65
CA CYS A 26 2.64 2.91 -40.61
C CYS A 26 2.12 3.00 -42.05
N ALA A 27 1.13 2.15 -42.37
CA ALA A 27 0.27 2.31 -43.54
C ALA A 27 -1.18 2.33 -43.05
N PRO A 28 -2.04 3.26 -43.51
CA PRO A 28 -3.39 3.45 -42.99
C PRO A 28 -4.37 2.45 -43.62
N LEU A 29 -5.17 1.79 -42.78
CA LEU A 29 -6.32 1.00 -43.23
C LEU A 29 -7.52 1.91 -43.50
N ARG A 30 -8.18 1.63 -44.62
CA ARG A 30 -9.24 2.42 -45.28
C ARG A 30 -10.49 2.55 -44.42
N GLN A 31 -11.07 3.75 -44.44
CA GLN A 31 -12.47 4.00 -44.07
C GLN A 31 -13.40 3.23 -45.02
N GLY A 32 -14.30 2.45 -44.45
CA GLY A 32 -15.41 1.78 -45.12
C GLY A 32 -16.72 2.10 -44.39
N ASP A 33 -17.71 2.49 -45.18
CA ASP A 33 -18.99 3.07 -44.79
C ASP A 33 -19.88 2.17 -43.92
N HIS A 34 -20.23 2.65 -42.72
CA HIS A 34 -21.51 2.30 -42.08
C HIS A 34 -22.15 3.57 -41.50
N LEU A 35 -22.87 4.27 -42.37
CA LEU A 35 -23.83 5.32 -42.05
C LEU A 35 -24.97 4.75 -41.18
N PHE A 36 -24.88 4.88 -39.86
CA PHE A 36 -26.06 4.88 -39.01
C PHE A 36 -26.58 6.32 -38.91
N ARG A 37 -27.66 6.61 -39.65
CA ARG A 37 -28.40 7.87 -39.61
C ARG A 37 -28.96 8.11 -38.20
N PHE A 38 -28.55 9.21 -37.56
CA PHE A 38 -29.29 9.79 -36.44
C PHE A 38 -30.57 10.47 -36.97
N PRO A 39 -31.76 10.19 -36.41
CA PRO A 39 -32.89 11.09 -36.60
C PRO A 39 -32.65 12.36 -35.78
N SER A 40 -32.75 13.48 -36.48
CA SER A 40 -32.74 14.84 -35.93
C SER A 40 -34.12 15.18 -35.35
N ARG A 41 -34.09 15.95 -34.26
CA ARG A 41 -35.20 16.65 -33.55
C ARG A 41 -35.86 15.88 -32.39
N LEU A 42 -35.51 16.30 -31.17
CA LEU A 42 -36.39 16.24 -30.00
C LEU A 42 -37.00 17.63 -29.76
N PRO A 43 -38.30 17.74 -29.45
CA PRO A 43 -38.93 19.04 -29.18
C PRO A 43 -38.50 19.62 -27.83
N GLN A 44 -38.31 20.93 -27.82
CA GLN A 44 -38.17 21.74 -26.60
C GLN A 44 -39.49 21.78 -25.84
N ASN A 45 -39.38 21.71 -24.51
CA ASN A 45 -40.37 21.98 -23.45
C ASN A 45 -40.98 20.76 -22.74
N ALA A 46 -40.36 20.37 -21.61
CA ALA A 46 -41.09 19.89 -20.44
C ALA A 46 -40.34 20.29 -19.16
N ARG A 47 -40.99 21.14 -18.37
CA ARG A 47 -40.54 21.67 -17.08
C ARG A 47 -40.49 20.57 -16.01
N LYS A 48 -39.54 20.73 -15.07
CA LYS A 48 -39.53 20.26 -13.67
C LYS A 48 -40.41 19.03 -13.35
N ALA A 49 -39.77 17.86 -13.27
CA ALA A 49 -40.26 16.75 -12.45
C ALA A 49 -39.10 16.23 -11.60
N ARG A 50 -39.25 16.30 -10.27
CA ARG A 50 -38.38 15.64 -9.31
C ARG A 50 -38.45 14.13 -9.56
N SER A 51 -37.31 13.47 -9.70
CA SER A 51 -37.21 12.01 -9.84
C SER A 51 -37.72 11.31 -8.56
N PRO A 52 -38.59 10.29 -8.66
CA PRO A 52 -38.95 9.46 -7.53
C PRO A 52 -37.91 8.36 -7.36
N PHE A 53 -36.85 8.64 -6.60
CA PHE A 53 -35.99 7.59 -6.06
C PHE A 53 -36.70 6.94 -4.87
N ARG A 54 -37.34 5.78 -5.08
CA ARG A 54 -37.59 4.80 -4.02
C ARG A 54 -38.10 3.48 -4.61
N GLU A 55 -37.18 2.54 -4.74
CA GLU A 55 -37.37 1.12 -4.40
C GLU A 55 -35.99 0.46 -4.48
N TYR A 56 -35.22 0.59 -3.40
CA TYR A 56 -34.02 -0.22 -3.24
C TYR A 56 -34.48 -1.63 -2.85
N PHE A 57 -34.26 -2.60 -3.74
CA PHE A 57 -34.06 -3.97 -3.30
C PHE A 57 -32.91 -3.95 -2.29
N THR A 58 -33.22 -4.08 -1.01
CA THR A 58 -32.21 -4.22 0.03
C THR A 58 -31.42 -5.48 -0.28
N TYR A 59 -30.16 -5.31 -0.65
CA TYR A 59 -29.24 -6.45 -0.70
C TYR A 59 -29.03 -6.87 0.75
N ARG A 60 -29.86 -7.80 1.24
CA ARG A 60 -29.55 -8.51 2.47
C ARG A 60 -28.46 -9.51 2.12
N ASN A 61 -27.21 -9.04 2.13
CA ASN A 61 -26.10 -9.96 2.33
C ASN A 61 -26.46 -10.71 3.61
N PRO A 62 -26.60 -12.05 3.63
CA PRO A 62 -26.59 -12.74 4.90
C PRO A 62 -25.32 -12.25 5.58
N VAL A 63 -25.45 -11.63 6.74
CA VAL A 63 -24.33 -11.43 7.62
C VAL A 63 -23.85 -12.84 7.88
N ILE A 64 -22.88 -13.30 7.07
CA ILE A 64 -22.06 -14.44 7.41
C ILE A 64 -21.38 -13.93 8.67
N THR A 65 -22.01 -14.21 9.81
CA THR A 65 -21.38 -14.13 11.12
C THR A 65 -20.02 -14.78 10.92
N CYS A 66 -18.94 -14.15 11.36
CA CYS A 66 -17.62 -14.78 11.35
C CYS A 66 -17.72 -16.07 12.16
N ALA A 67 -18.04 -17.16 11.47
CA ALA A 67 -17.91 -18.51 11.94
C ALA A 67 -16.43 -18.89 11.68
N ALA A 68 -15.90 -19.71 12.57
CA ALA A 68 -14.52 -20.18 12.55
C ALA A 68 -14.09 -20.68 11.16
N ALA A 69 -12.78 -20.63 10.90
CA ALA A 69 -12.15 -21.12 9.68
C ALA A 69 -12.84 -22.41 9.16
N VAL A 70 -13.35 -22.34 7.93
CA VAL A 70 -13.99 -23.49 7.28
C VAL A 70 -13.00 -24.03 6.25
N ASP A 71 -12.48 -25.24 6.48
CA ASP A 71 -11.76 -26.00 5.46
C ASP A 71 -12.79 -26.70 4.56
N SER A 72 -13.20 -26.03 3.48
CA SER A 72 -14.11 -26.60 2.51
C SER A 72 -13.33 -27.30 1.40
N GLY A 73 -12.75 -28.47 1.70
CA GLY A 73 -12.25 -29.43 0.71
C GLY A 73 -11.27 -28.86 -0.31
N GLY A 74 -10.33 -28.01 0.12
CA GLY A 74 -9.18 -27.57 -0.70
C GLY A 74 -8.83 -26.08 -0.64
N GLY A 75 -9.69 -25.23 -0.07
CA GLY A 75 -9.42 -23.79 0.12
C GLY A 75 -9.62 -23.38 1.57
N MET A 76 -8.75 -22.52 2.08
CA MET A 76 -8.85 -21.99 3.45
C MET A 76 -9.56 -20.64 3.42
N TYR A 77 -10.62 -20.48 4.20
CA TYR A 77 -11.32 -19.21 4.39
C TYR A 77 -11.33 -18.81 5.86
N LEU A 78 -10.81 -17.62 6.17
CA LEU A 78 -10.78 -17.02 7.50
C LEU A 78 -11.71 -15.79 7.57
N CYS A 79 -12.25 -15.50 8.75
CA CYS A 79 -13.06 -14.30 8.98
C CYS A 79 -12.68 -13.67 10.32
N GLY A 80 -12.29 -12.39 10.30
CA GLY A 80 -11.86 -11.68 11.50
C GLY A 80 -12.38 -10.25 11.53
N GLU A 81 -12.46 -9.69 12.73
CA GLU A 81 -12.80 -8.27 12.86
C GLU A 81 -11.66 -7.39 12.32
N GLY A 82 -10.44 -7.62 12.79
CA GLY A 82 -9.23 -6.92 12.36
C GLY A 82 -8.11 -7.87 11.93
N ILE A 83 -6.92 -7.30 11.73
CA ILE A 83 -5.75 -8.05 11.27
C ILE A 83 -5.30 -9.09 12.29
N ASP A 84 -5.34 -8.78 13.59
CA ASP A 84 -4.86 -9.71 14.63
C ASP A 84 -5.72 -11.00 14.70
N GLU A 85 -7.04 -10.89 14.52
CA GLU A 85 -7.95 -12.04 14.42
C GLU A 85 -7.60 -12.93 13.21
N ILE A 86 -7.22 -12.34 12.08
CA ILE A 86 -6.79 -13.11 10.90
C ILE A 86 -5.45 -13.80 11.17
N LEU A 87 -4.47 -13.10 11.74
CA LEU A 87 -3.12 -13.63 11.94
C LEU A 87 -3.08 -14.74 13.01
N ILE A 88 -3.85 -14.60 14.09
CA ILE A 88 -3.88 -15.60 15.18
C ILE A 88 -4.52 -16.93 14.73
N GLU A 89 -5.39 -16.91 13.73
CA GLU A 89 -5.91 -18.12 13.08
C GLU A 89 -4.96 -18.63 11.97
N LEU A 90 -4.44 -17.74 11.13
CA LEU A 90 -3.60 -18.09 9.99
C LEU A 90 -2.27 -18.74 10.39
N TYR A 91 -1.58 -18.17 11.38
CA TYR A 91 -0.22 -18.58 11.73
C TYR A 91 -0.13 -20.02 12.26
N PRO A 92 -0.96 -20.47 13.23
CA PRO A 92 -0.95 -21.85 13.67
C PRO A 92 -1.18 -22.84 12.53
N ILE A 93 -2.09 -22.52 11.62
CA ILE A 93 -2.40 -23.35 10.46
C ILE A 93 -1.18 -23.46 9.54
N LEU A 94 -0.54 -22.35 9.19
CA LEU A 94 0.63 -22.36 8.32
C LEU A 94 1.83 -23.08 8.96
N LEU A 95 1.99 -22.95 10.28
CA LEU A 95 3.02 -23.66 11.05
C LEU A 95 2.75 -25.17 11.11
N ALA A 96 1.51 -25.59 11.30
CA ALA A 96 1.15 -27.01 11.47
C ALA A 96 1.00 -27.75 10.14
N GLU A 97 0.39 -27.10 9.14
CA GLU A 97 -0.10 -27.74 7.92
C GLU A 97 0.56 -27.21 6.65
N GLY A 98 1.40 -26.16 6.75
CA GLY A 98 2.13 -25.63 5.60
C GLY A 98 3.09 -26.65 5.01
N ALA A 99 2.98 -26.90 3.70
CA ALA A 99 3.89 -27.77 2.97
C ALA A 99 5.27 -27.11 2.84
N ALA A 100 6.34 -27.90 3.00
CA ALA A 100 7.69 -27.41 2.74
C ALA A 100 7.85 -27.10 1.24
N ASN A 101 8.40 -25.93 0.94
CA ASN A 101 8.70 -25.48 -0.41
C ASN A 101 9.90 -24.52 -0.40
N VAL A 102 10.45 -24.22 -1.58
CA VAL A 102 11.59 -23.30 -1.73
C VAL A 102 11.16 -22.10 -2.58
N GLY A 103 11.20 -20.91 -1.99
CA GLY A 103 10.94 -19.65 -2.66
C GLY A 103 12.22 -18.93 -3.07
N THR A 104 12.08 -17.76 -3.70
CA THR A 104 13.21 -16.91 -4.10
C THR A 104 14.05 -16.43 -2.92
N ARG A 105 13.47 -16.36 -1.72
CA ARG A 105 14.14 -15.93 -0.48
C ARG A 105 14.48 -17.09 0.47
N GLY A 106 14.43 -18.33 -0.02
CA GLY A 106 14.85 -19.54 0.69
C GLY A 106 13.71 -20.50 1.04
N GLU A 107 14.01 -21.43 1.95
CA GLU A 107 13.08 -22.43 2.47
C GLU A 107 11.87 -21.77 3.15
N MET A 108 10.69 -22.34 2.92
CA MET A 108 9.43 -21.81 3.42
C MET A 108 8.41 -22.91 3.70
N ARG A 109 7.41 -22.58 4.52
CA ARG A 109 6.14 -23.32 4.63
C ARG A 109 5.06 -22.58 3.84
N GLU A 110 4.31 -23.31 3.03
CA GLU A 110 3.33 -22.75 2.10
C GLU A 110 1.98 -23.45 2.21
N ARG A 111 0.91 -22.66 2.07
CA ARG A 111 -0.45 -23.15 1.84
C ARG A 111 -1.02 -22.46 0.61
N LEU A 112 -1.68 -23.24 -0.25
CA LEU A 112 -2.32 -22.72 -1.45
C LEU A 112 -3.78 -22.33 -1.19
N GLY A 113 -4.27 -21.35 -1.96
CA GLY A 113 -5.70 -20.99 -1.97
C GLY A 113 -6.20 -20.45 -0.64
N VAL A 114 -5.43 -19.55 -0.02
CA VAL A 114 -5.81 -18.90 1.24
C VAL A 114 -6.63 -17.66 0.94
N SER A 115 -7.76 -17.54 1.61
CA SER A 115 -8.63 -16.38 1.53
C SER A 115 -9.09 -15.94 2.91
N PHE A 116 -9.35 -14.64 3.06
CA PHE A 116 -9.95 -14.14 4.29
C PHE A 116 -10.80 -12.90 4.07
N ARG A 117 -11.69 -12.65 5.04
CA ARG A 117 -12.51 -11.45 5.15
C ARG A 117 -12.21 -10.73 6.45
N MET A 118 -11.93 -9.44 6.37
CA MET A 118 -11.81 -8.55 7.52
C MET A 118 -13.00 -7.58 7.53
N THR A 119 -13.84 -7.64 8.56
CA THR A 119 -15.10 -6.89 8.62
C THR A 119 -14.92 -5.42 9.05
N ASN A 120 -13.78 -5.12 9.67
CA ASN A 120 -13.45 -3.79 10.15
C ASN A 120 -12.05 -3.40 9.63
N PRO A 121 -11.97 -2.87 8.40
CA PRO A 121 -10.68 -2.57 7.77
C PRO A 121 -9.91 -1.43 8.43
N ARG A 122 -10.44 -0.73 9.44
CA ARG A 122 -9.66 0.24 10.23
C ARG A 122 -8.87 -0.42 11.36
N ALA A 123 -9.19 -1.66 11.74
CA ALA A 123 -8.37 -2.49 12.61
C ALA A 123 -7.20 -3.13 11.84
N ARG A 124 -6.44 -2.29 11.12
CA ARG A 124 -5.42 -2.70 10.13
C ARG A 124 -3.99 -2.75 10.66
N ILE A 125 -3.76 -2.32 11.90
CA ILE A 125 -2.44 -2.37 12.53
C ILE A 125 -2.50 -3.38 13.68
N SER A 126 -1.64 -4.39 13.61
CA SER A 126 -1.46 -5.34 14.69
C SER A 126 -1.13 -4.65 16.01
N ARG A 127 -1.61 -5.16 17.14
CA ARG A 127 -1.30 -4.63 18.46
C ARG A 127 -0.22 -5.41 19.19
N SER A 128 0.30 -6.49 18.62
CA SER A 128 1.41 -7.27 19.19
C SER A 128 2.66 -6.40 19.42
N GLN A 129 3.53 -6.85 20.32
CA GLN A 129 4.73 -6.09 20.68
C GLN A 129 5.74 -6.03 19.54
N ASP A 130 5.85 -7.11 18.79
CA ASP A 130 6.81 -7.28 17.70
C ASP A 130 6.35 -6.66 16.37
N ARG A 131 5.03 -6.59 16.10
CA ARG A 131 4.46 -6.17 14.81
C ARG A 131 3.72 -4.85 14.78
N GLY A 132 3.26 -4.32 15.92
CA GLY A 132 2.44 -3.10 15.94
C GLY A 132 3.19 -1.80 15.66
N LYS A 133 3.74 -1.66 14.45
CA LYS A 133 4.57 -0.54 14.00
C LYS A 133 4.06 -0.06 12.63
N PRO A 134 3.36 1.09 12.55
CA PRO A 134 2.81 1.58 11.29
C PRO A 134 3.86 2.17 10.35
N PHE A 135 5.07 2.45 10.82
CA PHE A 135 5.99 3.37 10.16
C PHE A 135 6.49 2.93 8.78
N SER A 136 6.91 1.67 8.64
CA SER A 136 7.40 1.16 7.35
C SER A 136 6.26 1.04 6.34
N ALA A 137 5.08 0.58 6.79
CA ALA A 137 3.88 0.50 5.96
C ALA A 137 3.36 1.90 5.58
N LEU A 138 3.51 2.89 6.45
CA LEU A 138 3.18 4.29 6.14
C LEU A 138 4.10 4.86 5.08
N GLY A 139 5.41 4.60 5.15
CA GLY A 139 6.35 4.98 4.09
C GLY A 139 6.01 4.33 2.75
N GLU A 140 5.68 3.04 2.77
CA GLU A 140 5.24 2.32 1.57
C GLU A 140 3.92 2.84 1.01
N LEU A 141 2.95 3.21 1.86
CA LEU A 141 1.72 3.87 1.42
C LEU A 141 2.02 5.20 0.71
N LEU A 142 2.91 6.05 1.27
CA LEU A 142 3.30 7.30 0.61
C LEU A 142 3.98 7.05 -0.75
N TRP A 143 4.78 5.99 -0.84
CA TRP A 143 5.41 5.58 -2.09
C TRP A 143 4.36 5.18 -3.15
N TYR A 144 3.30 4.48 -2.74
CA TYR A 144 2.16 4.15 -3.63
C TYR A 144 1.41 5.41 -4.06
N LEU A 145 1.02 6.25 -3.10
CA LEU A 145 0.22 7.47 -3.34
C LEU A 145 0.97 8.48 -4.23
N GLY A 146 2.29 8.60 -4.04
CA GLY A 146 3.13 9.46 -4.87
C GLY A 146 3.41 8.92 -6.27
N GLY A 147 2.91 7.73 -6.61
CA GLY A 147 3.19 7.10 -7.90
C GLY A 147 4.67 6.75 -8.09
N LEU A 148 5.41 6.55 -7.00
CA LEU A 148 6.86 6.39 -7.00
C LEU A 148 7.28 4.93 -7.22
N ASP A 149 8.44 4.75 -7.85
CA ASP A 149 9.13 3.47 -8.07
C ASP A 149 10.60 3.49 -7.63
N THR A 150 11.05 4.60 -7.05
CA THR A 150 12.46 4.83 -6.78
C THR A 150 12.90 4.16 -5.48
N LEU A 151 14.05 3.48 -5.54
CA LEU A 151 14.72 2.93 -4.37
C LEU A 151 15.10 4.03 -3.38
N GLU A 152 15.48 5.22 -3.88
CA GLU A 152 15.90 6.35 -3.05
C GLU A 152 14.92 6.66 -1.93
N PHE A 153 13.62 6.65 -2.24
CA PHE A 153 12.57 6.88 -1.26
C PHE A 153 12.35 5.66 -0.37
N ILE A 154 12.04 4.50 -0.97
CA ILE A 154 11.52 3.36 -0.19
C ILE A 154 12.58 2.70 0.69
N LYS A 155 13.87 2.73 0.31
CA LYS A 155 14.97 2.16 1.12
C LYS A 155 15.07 2.78 2.51
N GLU A 156 14.58 4.01 2.66
CA GLU A 156 14.58 4.72 3.92
C GLU A 156 13.60 4.05 4.91
N TYR A 157 12.55 3.40 4.43
CA TYR A 157 11.53 2.74 5.24
C TYR A 157 11.73 1.22 5.29
N ILE A 158 12.11 0.64 4.15
CA ILE A 158 12.27 -0.80 3.94
C ILE A 158 13.61 -1.01 3.21
N PRO A 159 14.74 -1.07 3.94
CA PRO A 159 16.08 -1.18 3.35
C PRO A 159 16.31 -2.42 2.50
N ASP A 160 15.54 -3.50 2.74
CA ASP A 160 15.67 -4.76 2.01
C ASP A 160 15.38 -4.63 0.51
N TYR A 161 14.59 -3.64 0.07
CA TYR A 161 14.36 -3.37 -1.36
C TYR A 161 15.63 -3.00 -2.12
N ALA A 162 16.73 -2.64 -1.44
CA ALA A 162 18.00 -2.37 -2.12
C ALA A 162 18.57 -3.60 -2.85
N LYS A 163 18.15 -4.81 -2.48
CA LYS A 163 18.56 -6.07 -3.13
C LYS A 163 17.79 -6.33 -4.42
N ASP A 164 16.59 -5.75 -4.52
CA ASP A 164 15.61 -6.03 -5.57
C ASP A 164 15.59 -4.90 -6.64
N ALA A 165 16.40 -3.86 -6.45
CA ALA A 165 16.39 -2.67 -7.31
C ALA A 165 17.31 -2.81 -8.52
N GLU A 166 16.77 -2.43 -9.67
CA GLU A 166 17.47 -2.37 -10.95
C GLU A 166 17.70 -0.90 -11.31
N ASP A 167 18.96 -0.47 -11.37
CA ASP A 167 19.33 0.93 -11.64
C ASP A 167 18.65 1.97 -10.73
N GLY A 168 18.35 1.57 -9.48
CA GLY A 168 17.69 2.43 -8.49
C GLY A 168 16.17 2.50 -8.62
N ILE A 169 15.56 1.64 -9.44
CA ILE A 169 14.11 1.51 -9.65
C ILE A 169 13.66 0.11 -9.23
N LEU A 170 12.45 0.01 -8.67
CA LEU A 170 11.80 -1.27 -8.41
C LEU A 170 10.77 -1.57 -9.51
N ALA A 171 11.02 -2.60 -10.32
CA ALA A 171 10.13 -2.97 -11.43
C ALA A 171 8.71 -3.34 -10.96
N GLY A 172 8.60 -3.95 -9.77
CA GLY A 172 7.31 -4.31 -9.16
C GLY A 172 6.65 -3.22 -8.32
N ALA A 173 7.15 -1.99 -8.31
CA ALA A 173 6.55 -0.87 -7.59
C ALA A 173 5.08 -0.64 -7.97
N TYR A 174 4.19 -0.53 -6.97
CA TYR A 174 2.76 -0.33 -7.22
C TYR A 174 2.38 1.09 -7.61
N GLY A 175 3.16 2.10 -7.23
CA GLY A 175 2.87 3.51 -7.50
C GLY A 175 2.59 3.81 -8.98
N PRO A 176 3.54 3.52 -9.90
CA PRO A 176 3.31 3.72 -11.32
C PRO A 176 2.18 2.85 -11.86
N ARG A 177 1.95 1.65 -11.32
CA ARG A 177 0.84 0.78 -11.73
C ARG A 177 -0.51 1.42 -11.37
N ILE A 178 -0.63 2.08 -10.21
CA ILE A 178 -1.87 2.74 -9.81
C ILE A 178 -2.11 4.01 -10.65
N HIS A 179 -1.08 4.84 -10.81
CA HIS A 179 -1.23 6.21 -11.32
C HIS A 179 -0.92 6.37 -12.82
N ALA A 180 -0.10 5.50 -13.41
CA ALA A 180 0.40 5.62 -14.78
C ALA A 180 0.67 4.24 -15.42
N MET A 181 -0.26 3.29 -15.28
CA MET A 181 -0.11 1.95 -15.86
C MET A 181 0.16 2.04 -17.36
N ARG A 182 1.15 1.30 -17.85
CA ARG A 182 1.62 1.38 -19.26
C ARG A 182 1.93 2.82 -19.69
N GLY A 183 2.50 3.59 -18.76
CA GLY A 183 3.01 4.96 -18.95
C GLY A 183 1.97 6.08 -18.88
N SER A 184 0.66 5.80 -18.90
CA SER A 184 -0.35 6.87 -18.95
C SER A 184 -1.72 6.54 -18.37
N ILE A 185 -2.02 5.27 -18.07
CA ILE A 185 -3.34 4.86 -17.62
C ILE A 185 -3.43 5.09 -16.10
N ASN A 186 -4.07 6.18 -15.70
CA ASN A 186 -4.41 6.42 -14.30
C ASN A 186 -5.62 5.55 -13.89
N GLN A 187 -5.35 4.42 -13.25
CA GLN A 187 -6.38 3.45 -12.88
C GLN A 187 -7.22 3.94 -11.70
N LEU A 188 -6.64 4.70 -10.78
CA LEU A 188 -7.33 5.29 -9.64
C LEU A 188 -8.48 6.23 -10.08
N GLU A 189 -8.19 7.11 -11.04
CA GLU A 189 -9.19 8.03 -11.58
C GLU A 189 -10.25 7.29 -12.43
N ASN A 190 -9.83 6.27 -13.18
CA ASN A 190 -10.77 5.41 -13.92
C ASN A 190 -11.77 4.70 -12.99
N VAL A 191 -11.29 4.11 -11.90
CA VAL A 191 -12.13 3.47 -10.87
C VAL A 191 -13.08 4.49 -10.23
N THR A 192 -12.55 5.65 -9.83
CA THR A 192 -13.34 6.74 -9.23
C THR A 192 -14.48 7.15 -10.16
N ARG A 193 -14.17 7.41 -11.44
CA ARG A 193 -15.15 7.78 -12.45
C ARG A 193 -16.21 6.69 -12.65
N LEU A 194 -15.80 5.42 -12.77
CA LEU A 194 -16.73 4.29 -12.96
C LEU A 194 -17.73 4.18 -11.81
N LEU A 195 -17.29 4.34 -10.56
CA LEU A 195 -18.15 4.24 -9.38
C LEU A 195 -19.04 5.47 -9.19
N LYS A 196 -18.58 6.67 -9.57
CA LYS A 196 -19.42 7.87 -9.61
C LYS A 196 -20.50 7.81 -10.70
N GLU A 197 -20.16 7.30 -11.89
CA GLU A 197 -21.12 7.10 -12.98
C GLU A 197 -22.13 5.99 -12.67
N LYS A 198 -21.65 4.88 -12.09
CA LYS A 198 -22.48 3.73 -11.70
C LYS A 198 -21.92 3.05 -10.46
N SER A 199 -22.47 3.39 -9.29
CA SER A 199 -22.05 2.83 -7.99
C SER A 199 -22.09 1.31 -7.93
N THR A 200 -23.01 0.66 -8.65
CA THR A 200 -23.12 -0.80 -8.69
C THR A 200 -22.14 -1.46 -9.67
N SER A 201 -21.21 -0.72 -10.27
CA SER A 201 -20.25 -1.24 -11.24
C SER A 201 -19.45 -2.40 -10.66
N LYS A 202 -19.26 -3.43 -11.49
CA LYS A 202 -18.37 -4.58 -11.21
C LYS A 202 -17.02 -4.45 -11.94
N ARG A 203 -16.82 -3.33 -12.65
CA ARG A 203 -15.65 -3.04 -13.51
C ARG A 203 -14.58 -2.21 -12.81
N ALA A 204 -14.83 -1.77 -11.58
CA ALA A 204 -13.94 -0.93 -10.81
C ALA A 204 -12.78 -1.77 -10.25
N LEU A 205 -11.68 -1.84 -11.01
CA LEU A 205 -10.51 -2.65 -10.68
C LEU A 205 -9.23 -1.89 -11.07
N ILE A 206 -8.21 -1.97 -10.21
CA ILE A 206 -6.83 -1.56 -10.46
C ILE A 206 -6.02 -2.84 -10.68
N GLN A 207 -5.41 -2.98 -11.86
CA GLN A 207 -4.52 -4.09 -12.20
C GLN A 207 -3.08 -3.70 -11.86
N LEU A 208 -2.40 -4.49 -11.03
CA LEU A 208 -1.01 -4.21 -10.63
C LEU A 208 0.00 -5.07 -11.40
N TYR A 209 -0.32 -6.35 -11.58
CA TYR A 209 0.49 -7.27 -12.36
C TYR A 209 0.28 -7.08 -13.87
N ASP A 210 1.34 -7.02 -14.67
CA ASP A 210 1.27 -6.98 -16.14
C ASP A 210 1.87 -8.26 -16.74
N ALA A 211 1.37 -8.69 -17.89
CA ALA A 211 1.94 -9.84 -18.59
C ALA A 211 3.41 -9.61 -19.00
N ALA A 212 3.82 -8.35 -19.16
CA ALA A 212 5.21 -7.97 -19.41
C ALA A 212 6.16 -8.31 -18.24
N ASP A 213 5.65 -8.41 -17.01
CA ASP A 213 6.47 -8.65 -15.81
C ASP A 213 7.23 -9.99 -15.85
N ILE A 214 6.74 -10.95 -16.66
CA ILE A 214 7.40 -12.26 -16.86
C ILE A 214 7.95 -12.44 -18.27
N ALA A 215 7.84 -11.42 -19.12
CA ALA A 215 8.43 -11.44 -20.46
C ALA A 215 9.94 -11.18 -20.42
N VAL A 216 10.41 -10.52 -19.36
CA VAL A 216 11.81 -10.26 -19.07
C VAL A 216 12.11 -10.64 -17.61
N HIS A 217 13.38 -10.90 -17.31
CA HIS A 217 13.79 -11.16 -15.94
C HIS A 217 13.86 -9.86 -15.16
N HIS A 218 13.22 -9.83 -14.00
CA HIS A 218 13.35 -8.81 -12.98
C HIS A 218 13.65 -9.49 -11.64
N GLU A 219 14.38 -8.80 -10.76
CA GLU A 219 14.66 -9.28 -9.40
C GLU A 219 13.37 -9.37 -8.57
N GLU A 220 12.45 -8.41 -8.76
CA GLU A 220 11.15 -8.39 -8.10
C GLU A 220 10.05 -7.93 -9.06
N ILE A 221 8.91 -8.62 -9.00
CA ILE A 221 7.71 -8.33 -9.78
C ILE A 221 6.48 -8.34 -8.88
N PRO A 222 5.40 -7.60 -9.20
CA PRO A 222 4.24 -7.46 -8.34
C PRO A 222 3.71 -8.80 -7.81
N CYS A 223 3.64 -8.94 -6.50
CA CYS A 223 2.96 -10.08 -5.87
C CYS A 223 1.43 -9.90 -5.90
N THR A 224 0.97 -8.64 -5.84
CA THR A 224 -0.44 -8.31 -6.00
C THR A 224 -0.82 -8.27 -7.47
N THR A 225 -1.92 -8.93 -7.81
CA THR A 225 -2.46 -8.95 -9.16
C THR A 225 -3.47 -7.85 -9.38
N ALA A 226 -4.45 -7.68 -8.49
CA ALA A 226 -5.52 -6.70 -8.66
C ALA A 226 -6.13 -6.24 -7.33
N LEU A 227 -6.64 -5.02 -7.34
CA LEU A 227 -7.49 -4.42 -6.31
C LEU A 227 -8.86 -4.10 -6.92
N GLN A 228 -9.92 -4.75 -6.46
CA GLN A 228 -11.27 -4.55 -6.97
C GLN A 228 -12.15 -3.85 -5.93
N PHE A 229 -12.93 -2.87 -6.38
CA PHE A 229 -13.79 -2.03 -5.54
C PHE A 229 -15.26 -2.26 -5.88
N VAL A 230 -16.09 -2.44 -4.85
CA VAL A 230 -17.52 -2.73 -5.01
C VAL A 230 -18.33 -1.95 -3.97
N ALA A 231 -19.14 -0.99 -4.41
CA ALA A 231 -20.01 -0.24 -3.50
C ALA A 231 -21.36 -0.96 -3.30
N ARG A 232 -21.72 -1.28 -2.06
CA ARG A 232 -23.01 -1.89 -1.69
C ARG A 232 -23.50 -1.27 -0.39
N ASP A 233 -24.80 -0.97 -0.31
CA ASP A 233 -25.45 -0.52 0.93
C ASP A 233 -24.73 0.65 1.63
N GLY A 234 -24.27 1.64 0.86
CA GLY A 234 -23.55 2.81 1.37
C GLY A 234 -22.09 2.55 1.77
N ARG A 235 -21.57 1.34 1.52
CA ARG A 235 -20.22 0.91 1.90
C ARG A 235 -19.38 0.54 0.68
N LEU A 236 -18.10 0.87 0.72
CA LEU A 236 -17.13 0.45 -0.28
C LEU A 236 -16.37 -0.79 0.20
N HIS A 237 -16.71 -1.95 -0.37
CA HIS A 237 -15.95 -3.17 -0.17
C HIS A 237 -14.76 -3.19 -1.13
N MET A 238 -13.66 -3.83 -0.71
CA MET A 238 -12.51 -4.01 -1.57
C MET A 238 -11.96 -5.44 -1.46
N SER A 239 -11.64 -6.04 -2.60
CA SER A 239 -10.95 -7.32 -2.65
C SER A 239 -9.57 -7.21 -3.29
N THR A 240 -8.59 -7.83 -2.65
CA THR A 240 -7.21 -7.94 -3.13
C THR A 240 -6.94 -9.37 -3.57
N THR A 241 -6.37 -9.54 -4.77
CA THR A 241 -5.92 -10.85 -5.27
C THR A 241 -4.41 -10.85 -5.45
N MET A 242 -3.72 -11.82 -4.89
CA MET A 242 -2.26 -11.95 -4.92
C MET A 242 -1.85 -13.33 -5.43
N ARG A 243 -0.80 -13.38 -6.25
CA ARG A 243 -0.21 -14.66 -6.70
C ARG A 243 0.60 -15.32 -5.58
N SER A 244 1.15 -14.53 -4.66
CA SER A 244 1.95 -15.00 -3.53
C SER A 244 1.95 -13.93 -2.43
N ASN A 245 1.99 -14.32 -1.16
CA ASN A 245 2.04 -13.39 -0.04
C ASN A 245 2.80 -13.99 1.16
N ASP A 246 3.82 -13.27 1.65
CA ASP A 246 4.53 -13.60 2.89
C ASP A 246 3.62 -13.28 4.07
N ALA A 247 3.06 -14.32 4.69
CA ALA A 247 2.12 -14.23 5.80
C ALA A 247 2.68 -13.44 6.99
N TYR A 248 4.00 -13.52 7.22
CA TYR A 248 4.64 -12.86 8.33
C TYR A 248 4.96 -11.40 7.94
N LYS A 249 5.87 -11.15 7.00
CA LYS A 249 6.34 -9.78 6.73
C LYS A 249 5.42 -8.98 5.82
N GLY A 250 4.97 -9.58 4.72
CA GLY A 250 4.23 -8.91 3.65
C GLY A 250 2.78 -8.63 4.01
N LEU A 251 2.05 -9.66 4.44
CA LEU A 251 0.60 -9.59 4.65
C LEU A 251 0.17 -8.41 5.56
N PRO A 252 0.79 -8.15 6.73
CA PRO A 252 0.36 -7.03 7.56
C PRO A 252 0.64 -5.66 6.93
N HIS A 253 1.71 -5.56 6.13
CA HIS A 253 2.04 -4.37 5.34
C HIS A 253 1.02 -4.15 4.23
N ASP A 254 0.74 -5.19 3.44
CA ASP A 254 -0.24 -5.18 2.36
C ASP A 254 -1.63 -4.81 2.88
N VAL A 255 -2.08 -5.44 3.98
CA VAL A 255 -3.38 -5.13 4.61
C VAL A 255 -3.43 -3.67 5.04
N PHE A 256 -2.39 -3.14 5.68
CA PHE A 256 -2.33 -1.73 6.06
C PHE A 256 -2.49 -0.82 4.84
N CYS A 257 -1.64 -0.98 3.83
CA CYS A 257 -1.63 -0.12 2.65
C CYS A 257 -2.95 -0.21 1.88
N PHE A 258 -3.45 -1.41 1.63
CA PHE A 258 -4.66 -1.62 0.85
C PHE A 258 -5.91 -1.14 1.59
N THR A 259 -6.03 -1.36 2.89
CA THR A 259 -7.19 -0.86 3.64
C THR A 259 -7.15 0.65 3.88
N MET A 260 -5.96 1.26 3.92
CA MET A 260 -5.83 2.73 3.81
C MET A 260 -6.35 3.21 2.45
N LEU A 261 -5.92 2.60 1.34
CA LEU A 261 -6.42 2.93 -0.01
C LEU A 261 -7.94 2.72 -0.14
N GLN A 262 -8.48 1.65 0.46
CA GLN A 262 -9.92 1.38 0.52
C GLN A 262 -10.66 2.53 1.21
N GLU A 263 -10.21 2.94 2.39
CA GLU A 263 -10.84 4.04 3.14
C GLU A 263 -10.72 5.38 2.41
N MET A 264 -9.55 5.67 1.80
CA MET A 264 -9.37 6.87 0.97
C MET A 264 -10.32 6.91 -0.24
N MET A 265 -10.54 5.76 -0.89
CA MET A 265 -11.51 5.65 -1.97
C MET A 265 -12.95 5.76 -1.47
N ALA A 266 -13.25 5.20 -0.29
CA ALA A 266 -14.57 5.29 0.32
C ALA A 266 -14.94 6.74 0.63
N THR A 267 -14.07 7.50 1.30
CA THR A 267 -14.30 8.91 1.64
C THR A 267 -14.46 9.78 0.38
N ARG A 268 -13.62 9.55 -0.64
CA ARG A 268 -13.71 10.22 -1.95
C ARG A 268 -15.05 9.99 -2.67
N LEU A 269 -15.68 8.84 -2.42
CA LEU A 269 -16.96 8.44 -3.00
C LEU A 269 -18.15 8.73 -2.08
N ASP A 270 -17.93 9.37 -0.92
CA ASP A 270 -18.94 9.61 0.11
C ASP A 270 -19.60 8.31 0.60
N LEU A 271 -18.76 7.29 0.84
CA LEU A 271 -19.13 5.97 1.34
C LEU A 271 -18.35 5.64 2.61
N ASP A 272 -18.91 4.74 3.41
CA ASP A 272 -18.18 4.13 4.53
C ASP A 272 -17.28 2.98 4.02
N PRO A 273 -16.16 2.68 4.69
CA PRO A 273 -15.43 1.44 4.39
C PRO A 273 -16.30 0.21 4.73
N GLY A 274 -16.41 -0.70 3.76
CA GLY A 274 -17.03 -2.02 3.91
C GLY A 274 -16.00 -3.10 4.24
N ASP A 275 -16.35 -4.37 4.01
CA ASP A 275 -15.41 -5.48 4.21
C ASP A 275 -14.18 -5.38 3.29
N TYR A 276 -13.04 -5.80 3.82
CA TYR A 276 -11.84 -6.10 3.06
C TYR A 276 -11.76 -7.61 2.81
N LEU A 277 -11.61 -8.02 1.56
CA LEU A 277 -11.42 -9.42 1.18
C LEU A 277 -10.02 -9.61 0.61
N HIS A 278 -9.40 -10.74 0.90
CA HIS A 278 -8.06 -11.04 0.45
C HIS A 278 -7.97 -12.47 -0.06
N TYR A 279 -7.31 -12.65 -1.18
CA TYR A 279 -7.13 -13.94 -1.85
C TYR A 279 -5.66 -14.08 -2.24
N ALA A 280 -4.98 -15.06 -1.65
CA ALA A 280 -3.59 -15.39 -1.97
C ALA A 280 -3.50 -16.81 -2.53
N THR A 281 -2.98 -16.94 -3.73
CA THR A 281 -2.75 -18.26 -4.34
C THR A 281 -1.69 -19.04 -3.55
N SER A 282 -0.59 -18.39 -3.17
CA SER A 282 0.49 -18.94 -2.34
C SER A 282 0.63 -18.08 -1.08
N MET A 283 0.18 -18.58 0.07
CA MET A 283 0.39 -17.94 1.37
C MET A 283 1.51 -18.68 2.09
N HIS A 284 2.59 -18.00 2.43
CA HIS A 284 3.80 -18.67 2.91
C HIS A 284 4.52 -17.93 4.02
N VAL A 285 5.37 -18.65 4.75
CA VAL A 285 6.28 -18.10 5.75
C VAL A 285 7.67 -18.69 5.51
N TYR A 286 8.66 -17.81 5.35
CA TYR A 286 10.06 -18.23 5.26
C TYR A 286 10.58 -18.72 6.60
N ASP A 287 11.51 -19.67 6.57
CA ASP A 287 12.07 -20.29 7.79
C ASP A 287 12.63 -19.28 8.79
N GLY A 288 13.27 -18.21 8.30
CA GLY A 288 13.79 -17.12 9.14
C GLY A 288 12.71 -16.33 9.90
N SER A 289 11.43 -16.53 9.57
CA SER A 289 10.27 -15.87 10.19
C SER A 289 9.46 -16.81 11.09
N ILE A 290 9.78 -18.12 11.15
CA ILE A 290 9.03 -19.10 11.94
C ILE A 290 9.10 -18.80 13.43
N GLU A 291 10.27 -18.50 13.97
CA GLU A 291 10.42 -18.25 15.42
C GLU A 291 9.71 -16.95 15.85
N PRO A 292 9.88 -15.82 15.14
CA PRO A 292 9.06 -14.63 15.36
C PRO A 292 7.55 -14.90 15.23
N MET A 293 7.12 -15.73 14.27
CA MET A 293 5.71 -16.14 14.12
C MET A 293 5.18 -16.89 15.34
N LYS A 294 5.96 -17.81 15.91
CA LYS A 294 5.59 -18.51 17.14
C LYS A 294 5.48 -17.55 18.32
N ASN A 295 6.40 -16.59 18.44
CA ASN A 295 6.35 -15.57 19.49
C ASN A 295 5.04 -14.77 19.42
N TYR A 296 4.65 -14.33 18.22
CA TYR A 296 3.37 -13.66 18.01
C TYR A 296 2.18 -14.52 18.50
N VAL A 297 2.15 -15.80 18.12
CA VAL A 297 1.07 -16.71 18.57
C VAL A 297 1.07 -16.88 20.09
N ASN A 298 2.25 -16.97 20.70
CA ASN A 298 2.42 -17.09 22.15
C ASN A 298 2.03 -15.81 22.92
N GLU A 299 2.12 -14.62 22.30
CA GLU A 299 1.58 -13.37 22.87
C GLU A 299 0.05 -13.44 23.04
N GLY A 300 -0.61 -14.30 22.26
CA GLY A 300 -2.05 -14.56 22.34
C GLY A 300 -2.89 -13.47 21.67
N HIS A 301 -4.21 -13.56 21.92
CA HIS A 301 -5.18 -12.66 21.31
C HIS A 301 -4.96 -11.21 21.75
N GLN A 302 -4.88 -10.31 20.79
CA GLN A 302 -4.78 -8.88 21.05
C GLN A 302 -6.16 -8.24 20.99
N LYS A 303 -6.37 -7.15 21.73
CA LYS A 303 -7.60 -6.36 21.61
C LYS A 303 -7.63 -5.67 20.25
N THR A 304 -8.73 -5.83 19.53
CA THR A 304 -9.00 -5.11 18.29
C THR A 304 -9.11 -3.61 18.57
N VAL A 305 -8.28 -2.81 17.90
CA VAL A 305 -8.28 -1.34 17.99
C VAL A 305 -8.32 -0.78 16.58
N GLN A 306 -9.25 0.15 16.35
CA GLN A 306 -9.42 0.82 15.07
C GLN A 306 -8.56 2.08 15.03
N MET A 307 -7.98 2.37 13.86
CA MET A 307 -7.56 3.74 13.57
C MET A 307 -8.79 4.67 13.57
N PRO A 308 -8.63 5.95 13.95
CA PRO A 308 -9.70 6.93 13.83
C PRO A 308 -10.23 7.01 12.39
N PRO A 309 -11.51 7.39 12.18
CA PRO A 309 -12.05 7.58 10.83
C PRO A 309 -11.25 8.64 10.07
N MET A 310 -10.96 8.35 8.81
CA MET A 310 -10.46 9.35 7.89
C MET A 310 -11.51 10.47 7.69
N PRO A 311 -11.11 11.75 7.56
CA PRO A 311 -12.03 12.84 7.27
C PRO A 311 -12.81 12.61 5.97
N SER A 312 -14.05 13.12 5.92
CA SER A 312 -14.87 13.09 4.71
C SER A 312 -14.25 13.92 3.58
N GLY A 313 -14.59 13.57 2.33
CA GLY A 313 -14.11 14.29 1.15
C GLY A 313 -13.04 13.50 0.39
N ASP A 314 -12.34 14.18 -0.53
CA ASP A 314 -11.30 13.51 -1.32
C ASP A 314 -10.00 13.35 -0.53
N ALA A 315 -9.86 12.21 0.15
CA ALA A 315 -8.67 11.90 0.92
C ALA A 315 -7.37 11.88 0.10
N PHE A 316 -7.41 11.67 -1.21
CA PHE A 316 -6.19 11.69 -2.03
C PHE A 316 -5.64 13.10 -2.26
N SER A 317 -6.42 14.16 -2.00
CA SER A 317 -5.94 15.54 -2.13
C SER A 317 -4.82 15.88 -1.15
N ILE A 318 -4.65 15.09 -0.08
CA ILE A 318 -3.59 15.27 0.90
C ILE A 318 -2.21 14.77 0.43
N THR A 319 -2.16 14.01 -0.67
CA THR A 319 -0.97 13.27 -1.10
C THR A 319 0.26 14.18 -1.24
N ASP A 320 0.14 15.30 -1.95
CA ASP A 320 1.25 16.23 -2.15
C ASP A 320 1.72 16.84 -0.83
N ALA A 321 0.79 17.18 0.07
CA ALA A 321 1.11 17.72 1.39
C ALA A 321 1.83 16.70 2.27
N LEU A 322 1.42 15.43 2.25
CA LEU A 322 2.11 14.36 2.99
C LEU A 322 3.52 14.13 2.46
N LEU A 323 3.69 14.09 1.13
CA LEU A 323 5.00 13.91 0.51
C LEU A 323 5.93 15.10 0.75
N GLN A 324 5.40 16.32 0.72
CA GLN A 324 6.16 17.51 1.08
C GLN A 324 6.59 17.47 2.54
N ALA A 325 5.67 17.16 3.46
CA ALA A 325 5.98 17.02 4.88
C ALA A 325 7.05 15.93 5.11
N GLU A 326 6.90 14.76 4.48
CA GLU A 326 7.89 13.68 4.52
C GLU A 326 9.27 14.16 4.09
N GLY A 327 9.36 14.85 2.95
CA GLY A 327 10.61 15.35 2.41
C GLY A 327 11.27 16.38 3.32
N GLU A 328 10.49 17.28 3.92
CA GLU A 328 10.99 18.27 4.88
C GLU A 328 11.50 17.62 6.18
N ILE A 329 10.74 16.65 6.72
CA ILE A 329 11.16 15.87 7.90
C ILE A 329 12.44 15.08 7.60
N ARG A 330 12.51 14.41 6.45
CA ARG A 330 13.67 13.62 6.00
C ARG A 330 14.92 14.48 5.83
N ALA A 331 14.74 15.73 5.41
CA ALA A 331 15.77 16.77 5.32
C ALA A 331 16.09 17.45 6.67
N GLU A 332 15.62 16.89 7.79
CA GLU A 332 15.83 17.39 9.16
C GLU A 332 15.31 18.82 9.42
N LYS A 333 14.34 19.29 8.63
CA LYS A 333 13.66 20.55 8.92
C LYS A 333 12.70 20.37 10.08
N LYS A 334 12.67 21.35 11.00
CA LYS A 334 11.61 21.44 12.01
C LYS A 334 10.36 21.99 11.36
N ILE A 335 9.27 21.21 11.41
CA ILE A 335 7.98 21.57 10.84
C ILE A 335 6.88 21.42 11.88
N ARG A 336 5.73 22.07 11.65
CA ARG A 336 4.49 21.79 12.36
C ARG A 336 3.55 21.03 11.44
N ALA A 337 2.90 19.98 11.95
CA ALA A 337 1.98 19.17 11.14
C ALA A 337 0.81 20.01 10.59
N GLU A 338 0.37 21.02 11.35
CA GLU A 338 -0.71 21.94 10.97
C GLU A 338 -0.40 22.81 9.75
N ASP A 339 0.89 23.00 9.44
CA ASP A 339 1.30 23.79 8.28
C ASP A 339 0.96 23.07 6.96
N PHE A 340 0.79 21.74 7.02
CA PHE A 340 0.47 20.86 5.88
C PHE A 340 -0.99 20.40 5.89
N SER A 341 -1.58 20.22 7.08
CA SER A 341 -2.99 19.84 7.20
C SER A 341 -3.62 20.34 8.49
N ARG A 342 -4.79 20.99 8.37
CA ARG A 342 -5.61 21.38 9.52
C ARG A 342 -6.50 20.25 10.04
N GLU A 343 -6.69 19.19 9.25
CA GLU A 343 -7.43 18.01 9.67
C GLU A 343 -6.61 17.22 10.70
N PRO A 344 -7.11 17.02 11.93
CA PRO A 344 -6.34 16.38 13.01
C PRO A 344 -5.83 14.98 12.64
N TYR A 345 -6.63 14.22 11.88
CA TYR A 345 -6.24 12.89 11.38
C TYR A 345 -4.94 12.94 10.58
N TRP A 346 -4.87 13.82 9.57
CA TRP A 346 -3.70 13.93 8.70
C TRP A 346 -2.51 14.56 9.41
N ALA A 347 -2.75 15.50 10.33
CA ALA A 347 -1.71 16.05 11.18
C ALA A 347 -1.05 14.95 12.03
N ASP A 348 -1.83 14.04 12.62
CA ASP A 348 -1.28 12.90 13.36
C ASP A 348 -0.53 11.90 12.48
N ILE A 349 -0.95 11.69 11.23
CA ILE A 349 -0.18 10.90 10.26
C ILE A 349 1.19 11.54 10.00
N ILE A 350 1.26 12.86 9.85
CA ILE A 350 2.53 13.59 9.73
C ILE A 350 3.38 13.43 10.99
N ARG A 351 2.76 13.49 12.18
CA ARG A 351 3.47 13.23 13.45
C ARG A 351 4.06 11.83 13.52
N LEU A 352 3.37 10.80 12.99
CA LEU A 352 3.96 9.46 12.90
C LEU A 352 5.21 9.44 12.02
N LEU A 353 5.27 10.23 10.95
CA LEU A 353 6.49 10.40 10.14
C LEU A 353 7.59 11.11 10.93
N GLN A 354 7.24 12.18 11.69
CA GLN A 354 8.19 12.86 12.58
C GLN A 354 8.78 11.88 13.61
N VAL A 355 7.93 11.05 14.22
CA VAL A 355 8.35 9.99 15.17
C VAL A 355 9.28 8.98 14.51
N PHE A 356 8.96 8.54 13.28
CA PHE A 356 9.83 7.62 12.55
C PHE A 356 11.22 8.20 12.35
N TRP A 357 11.32 9.40 11.78
CA TRP A 357 12.59 10.03 11.45
C TRP A 357 13.40 10.41 12.70
N ALA A 358 12.76 10.91 13.76
CA ALA A 358 13.39 11.20 15.03
C ALA A 358 13.97 9.96 15.74
N THR A 359 13.45 8.76 15.44
CA THR A 359 13.88 7.50 16.05
C THR A 359 14.74 6.62 15.15
N LYS A 360 14.90 6.98 13.88
CA LYS A 360 15.63 6.17 12.89
C LYS A 360 17.14 6.27 13.00
N ARG A 361 17.70 7.46 13.22
CA ARG A 361 19.16 7.70 13.24
C ARG A 361 19.71 7.60 14.67
N ARG A 362 20.81 6.85 14.87
CA ARG A 362 21.56 6.82 16.14
C ARG A 362 22.10 8.21 16.44
N GLY A 363 21.90 8.71 17.66
CA GLY A 363 22.37 10.04 18.05
C GLY A 363 21.61 11.22 17.42
N ALA A 364 20.47 10.97 16.76
CA ALA A 364 19.63 12.06 16.27
C ALA A 364 19.23 12.98 17.44
N PRO A 365 19.43 14.32 17.33
CA PRO A 365 19.08 15.28 18.37
C PRO A 365 17.58 15.36 18.67
N GLY A 366 16.74 14.62 17.92
CA GLY A 366 15.27 14.66 18.01
C GLY A 366 14.62 13.90 19.16
N PHE A 367 15.36 13.41 20.18
CA PHE A 367 14.71 12.82 21.35
C PHE A 367 13.96 13.87 22.18
N GLU A 368 14.52 15.08 22.30
CA GLU A 368 13.89 16.20 23.01
C GLU A 368 12.51 16.56 22.41
N GLY A 369 12.39 16.52 21.08
CA GLY A 369 11.14 16.80 20.38
C GLY A 369 10.07 15.70 20.45
N LEU A 370 10.41 14.47 20.85
CA LEU A 370 9.42 13.39 20.95
C LEU A 370 8.45 13.58 22.13
N GLU A 371 8.94 14.10 23.27
CA GLU A 371 8.07 14.42 24.40
C GLU A 371 7.14 15.60 24.10
N GLU A 372 7.62 16.59 23.33
CA GLU A 372 6.78 17.68 22.83
C GLU A 372 5.70 17.14 21.88
N LEU A 373 6.08 16.31 20.89
CA LEU A 373 5.15 15.67 19.96
C LEU A 373 4.09 14.83 20.65
N LYS A 374 4.39 14.24 21.82
CA LYS A 374 3.44 13.44 22.59
C LYS A 374 2.20 14.25 22.97
N ALA A 375 2.37 15.53 23.32
CA ALA A 375 1.28 16.41 23.71
C ALA A 375 0.45 16.90 22.52
N GLU A 376 0.98 16.76 21.30
CA GLU A 376 0.32 17.26 20.08
C GLU A 376 -0.55 16.23 19.37
N PHE A 377 -0.38 14.92 19.64
CA PHE A 377 -1.25 13.90 19.06
C PHE A 377 -2.70 14.12 19.48
N HIS A 378 -3.59 14.21 18.49
CA HIS A 378 -5.01 14.35 18.74
C HIS A 378 -5.63 13.01 19.15
N ASP A 379 -5.26 11.91 18.49
CA ASP A 379 -5.79 10.58 18.77
C ASP A 379 -4.83 9.70 19.60
N GLU A 380 -5.36 9.09 20.65
CA GLU A 380 -4.61 8.21 21.54
C GLU A 380 -4.05 6.97 20.82
N VAL A 381 -4.74 6.46 19.79
CA VAL A 381 -4.29 5.30 19.02
C VAL A 381 -2.91 5.56 18.44
N TYR A 382 -2.70 6.75 17.85
CA TYR A 382 -1.43 7.14 17.26
C TYR A 382 -0.36 7.43 18.31
N ARG A 383 -0.74 8.13 19.40
CA ARG A 383 0.15 8.39 20.53
C ARG A 383 0.79 7.11 21.09
N THR A 384 0.04 6.01 21.14
CA THR A 384 0.58 4.74 21.66
C THR A 384 1.78 4.20 20.88
N TYR A 385 1.91 4.53 19.58
CA TYR A 385 3.07 4.12 18.77
C TYR A 385 4.32 4.94 19.09
N LEU A 386 4.15 6.23 19.38
CA LEU A 386 5.23 7.07 19.90
C LEU A 386 5.73 6.52 21.23
N GLU A 387 4.84 6.23 22.17
CA GLU A 387 5.21 5.73 23.51
C GLU A 387 5.96 4.39 23.43
N ARG A 388 5.52 3.48 22.55
CA ARG A 388 6.23 2.22 22.27
C ARG A 388 7.64 2.47 21.73
N ARG A 389 7.82 3.44 20.84
CA ARG A 389 9.15 3.83 20.32
C ARG A 389 10.05 4.41 21.40
N LEU A 390 9.54 5.27 22.27
CA LEU A 390 10.28 5.81 23.42
C LEU A 390 10.77 4.67 24.32
N LYS A 391 9.87 3.77 24.74
CA LYS A 391 10.23 2.62 25.59
C LYS A 391 11.31 1.74 24.98
N THR A 392 11.21 1.46 23.67
CA THR A 392 12.19 0.63 22.94
C THR A 392 13.57 1.29 22.90
N ARG A 393 13.63 2.62 22.76
CA ARG A 393 14.89 3.36 22.75
C ARG A 393 15.53 3.40 24.14
N VAL A 394 14.77 3.68 25.18
CA VAL A 394 15.24 3.64 26.58
C VAL A 394 15.85 2.27 26.91
N LEU A 395 15.18 1.17 26.54
CA LEU A 395 15.70 -0.19 26.77
C LEU A 395 16.99 -0.48 25.99
N ARG A 396 17.15 0.09 24.79
CA ARG A 396 18.39 -0.03 24.01
C ARG A 396 19.53 0.77 24.64
N ASP A 397 19.26 1.99 25.08
CA ASP A 397 20.25 2.88 25.69
C ASP A 397 20.75 2.31 27.04
N ILE A 398 19.85 1.70 27.84
CA ILE A 398 20.23 0.96 29.06
C ILE A 398 21.13 -0.23 28.73
N LYS A 399 20.79 -1.03 27.71
CA LYS A 399 21.61 -2.18 27.29
C LYS A 399 22.99 -1.77 26.77
N THR A 400 23.11 -0.62 26.13
CA THR A 400 24.41 -0.11 25.66
C THR A 400 25.24 0.51 26.78
N ASN A 401 24.61 1.13 27.78
CA ASN A 401 25.29 1.79 28.89
C ASN A 401 25.60 0.86 30.07
N GLY A 402 24.89 -0.26 30.21
CA GLY A 402 25.12 -1.29 31.24
C GLY A 402 26.08 -2.41 30.81
N ALA A 403 26.73 -2.28 29.65
CA ALA A 403 27.77 -3.19 29.17
C ALA A 403 29.20 -2.65 29.43
N GLY A 404 29.33 -1.65 30.30
CA GLY A 404 30.59 -1.00 30.69
C GLY A 404 31.03 -1.36 32.09
#